data_AF-A0AAU9G9V3-F1
#
_entry.id   AF-A0AAU9G9V3-F1
#
_cell.length_a   1.000
_cell.length_b   1.000
_cell.length_c   1.000
_cell.angle_alpha   90.00
_cell.angle_beta   90.00
_cell.angle_gamma   90.00
#
_symmetry.space_group_name_H-M   'P 1'
#
loop_
_entity.id
_entity.type
_entity.pdbx_description
1 polymer ?
#
loop_
_entity_poly.entity_id
_entity_poly.type
_entity_poly.pdbx_seq_one_letter_code
_entity_poly.pdbx_strand_id
1 'polypeptide(L)'
;MISLEPPQSSLVLAINNNRQSSPAANVDALPALPPSSMLLSFRDELYSALRRLMAFVVATTQEFFRPSRYITYKEVPPSDVCAAQLQRVPRKTLVLDLDETLLHSSYIDPETNEYVGGSQVPANAVPDYELLLLIDGTEPILFRVYKRPHVDLFLDHVSKWYDLAIYTASVEAYATRVVDLLDAGRGILQRRFFRQHCRSHTSIVSKDLALVNRDMRRTFIIDNTPNAYKDFPHNAIPIKSFIYDPSDTELLKLLPFLDALRFTKDVRSVLRRRVN
;
A
#
# COMPACT_ATOMS: atom_id res chain seq x y z
N MET A 1 -35.87 -42.47 -14.10
CA MET A 1 -36.06 -41.00 -14.07
C MET A 1 -34.68 -40.38 -14.21
N ILE A 2 -34.25 -40.08 -15.45
CA ILE A 2 -34.28 -38.74 -16.08
C ILE A 2 -33.22 -37.83 -15.41
N SER A 3 -32.24 -37.21 -16.05
CA SER A 3 -31.90 -36.99 -17.47
C SER A 3 -30.40 -36.68 -17.55
N LEU A 4 -29.72 -37.21 -18.57
CA LEU A 4 -28.47 -36.65 -19.09
C LEU A 4 -28.76 -36.24 -20.54
N GLU A 5 -28.74 -34.95 -20.82
CA GLU A 5 -28.71 -34.42 -22.19
C GLU A 5 -27.50 -33.48 -22.34
N PRO A 6 -26.68 -33.66 -23.39
CA PRO A 6 -25.66 -32.70 -23.80
C PRO A 6 -26.21 -31.75 -24.88
N PRO A 7 -25.76 -30.48 -24.97
CA PRO A 7 -26.07 -29.67 -26.13
C PRO A 7 -25.14 -30.03 -27.30
N GLN A 8 -25.75 -30.58 -28.35
CA GLN A 8 -25.20 -30.56 -29.70
C GLN A 8 -25.39 -29.17 -30.32
N SER A 9 -24.40 -28.72 -31.09
CA SER A 9 -24.65 -27.79 -32.20
C SER A 9 -23.66 -28.08 -33.32
N SER A 10 -24.24 -28.35 -34.47
CA SER A 10 -23.68 -29.03 -35.63
C SER A 10 -23.09 -28.01 -36.61
N LEU A 11 -21.86 -28.28 -37.05
CA LEU A 11 -21.30 -27.70 -38.27
C LEU A 11 -22.07 -28.25 -39.47
N VAL A 12 -22.77 -27.38 -40.21
CA VAL A 12 -23.29 -27.68 -41.54
C VAL A 12 -22.67 -26.71 -42.54
N LEU A 13 -21.75 -27.25 -43.36
CA LEU A 13 -21.34 -26.65 -44.61
C LEU A 13 -22.53 -26.67 -45.57
N ALA A 14 -22.92 -25.52 -46.10
CA ALA A 14 -23.73 -25.41 -47.29
C ALA A 14 -22.98 -24.57 -48.33
N ILE A 15 -22.36 -25.25 -49.28
CA ILE A 15 -21.94 -24.68 -50.56
C ILE A 15 -23.22 -24.48 -51.36
N ASN A 16 -23.51 -23.27 -51.83
CA ASN A 16 -24.39 -23.12 -52.97
C ASN A 16 -23.90 -22.03 -53.94
N ASN A 17 -23.60 -22.49 -55.15
CA ASN A 17 -23.24 -21.70 -56.31
C ASN A 17 -24.47 -20.97 -56.83
N ASN A 18 -24.38 -19.67 -57.02
CA ASN A 18 -25.24 -19.01 -58.00
C ASN A 18 -24.47 -17.90 -58.74
N ARG A 19 -24.08 -18.20 -59.99
CA ARG A 19 -23.69 -17.22 -60.99
C ARG A 19 -24.97 -16.58 -61.53
N GLN A 20 -25.11 -15.27 -61.47
CA GLN A 20 -25.78 -14.50 -62.52
C GLN A 20 -25.41 -13.01 -62.47
N SER A 21 -24.95 -12.54 -63.65
CA SER A 21 -24.98 -11.18 -64.20
C SER A 21 -24.43 -10.00 -63.39
N SER A 22 -23.25 -9.54 -63.83
CA SER A 22 -22.74 -8.18 -63.65
C SER A 22 -23.69 -7.11 -64.23
N PRO A 23 -23.73 -5.92 -63.63
CA PRO A 23 -23.76 -4.69 -64.40
C PRO A 23 -22.52 -3.82 -64.11
N ALA A 24 -22.03 -3.23 -65.20
CA ALA A 24 -21.00 -2.20 -65.38
C ALA A 24 -20.27 -1.64 -64.14
N ALA A 25 -18.95 -1.72 -64.19
CA ALA A 25 -18.03 -0.96 -63.35
C ALA A 25 -18.23 0.55 -63.57
N ASN A 26 -18.59 1.26 -62.50
CA ASN A 26 -18.45 2.70 -62.45
C ASN A 26 -16.99 3.01 -62.07
N VAL A 27 -16.17 3.23 -63.09
CA VAL A 27 -14.78 3.68 -62.95
C VAL A 27 -14.84 5.20 -62.88
N ASP A 28 -14.95 5.75 -61.67
CA ASP A 28 -14.50 7.12 -61.33
C ASP A 28 -14.89 7.46 -59.88
N ALA A 29 -14.03 7.07 -58.94
CA ALA A 29 -13.82 7.77 -57.66
C ALA A 29 -12.61 7.12 -56.97
N LEU A 30 -11.41 7.67 -57.16
CA LEU A 30 -10.35 7.46 -56.18
C LEU A 30 -10.81 8.10 -54.85
N PRO A 31 -10.70 7.41 -53.70
CA PRO A 31 -10.98 8.05 -52.42
C PRO A 31 -10.04 9.24 -52.25
N ALA A 32 -10.61 10.41 -51.96
CA ALA A 32 -9.86 11.64 -51.74
C ALA A 32 -8.80 11.40 -50.65
N LEU A 33 -7.55 11.74 -50.94
CA LEU A 33 -6.48 11.72 -49.93
C LEU A 33 -6.88 12.63 -48.77
N PRO A 34 -6.67 12.20 -47.51
CA PRO A 34 -7.01 13.01 -46.35
C PRO A 34 -6.27 14.35 -46.41
N PRO A 35 -6.92 15.46 -46.00
CA PRO A 35 -6.31 16.79 -46.04
C PRO A 35 -5.02 16.80 -45.21
N SER A 36 -3.98 17.49 -45.70
CA SER A 36 -2.64 17.50 -45.08
C SER A 36 -2.63 17.89 -43.60
N SER A 37 -3.62 18.67 -43.15
CA SER A 37 -3.82 19.04 -41.74
C SER A 37 -4.20 17.86 -40.85
N MET A 38 -4.97 16.90 -41.37
CA MET A 38 -5.36 15.67 -40.68
C MET A 38 -4.15 14.71 -40.58
N LEU A 39 -3.34 14.61 -41.64
CA LEU A 39 -2.11 13.83 -41.58
C LEU A 39 -1.07 14.44 -40.62
N LEU A 40 -1.03 15.77 -40.49
CA LEU A 40 -0.21 16.43 -39.45
C LEU A 40 -0.74 16.14 -38.04
N SER A 41 -2.04 16.24 -37.80
CA SER A 41 -2.62 15.97 -36.47
C SER A 41 -2.42 14.52 -36.03
N PHE A 42 -2.56 13.57 -36.95
CA PHE A 42 -2.26 12.15 -36.70
C PHE A 42 -0.78 11.92 -36.42
N ARG A 43 0.13 12.62 -37.12
CA ARG A 43 1.56 12.55 -36.84
C ARG A 43 1.86 13.11 -35.45
N ASP A 44 1.27 14.24 -35.08
CA ASP A 44 1.49 14.88 -33.78
C ASP A 44 0.94 14.03 -32.63
N GLU A 45 -0.22 13.41 -32.80
CA GLU A 45 -0.77 12.43 -31.85
C GLU A 45 0.13 11.20 -31.72
N LEU A 46 0.61 10.65 -32.84
CA LEU A 46 1.53 9.51 -32.84
C LEU A 46 2.87 9.86 -32.19
N TYR A 47 3.43 11.05 -32.47
CA TYR A 47 4.64 11.54 -31.81
C TYR A 47 4.45 11.77 -30.32
N SER A 48 3.30 12.31 -29.90
CA SER A 48 2.94 12.48 -28.49
C SER A 48 2.80 11.13 -27.78
N ALA A 49 2.11 10.17 -28.41
CA ALA A 49 1.96 8.81 -27.88
C ALA A 49 3.31 8.08 -27.78
N LEU A 50 4.16 8.16 -28.82
CA LEU A 50 5.50 7.60 -28.82
C LEU A 50 6.40 8.27 -27.78
N ARG A 51 6.29 9.58 -27.60
CA ARG A 51 7.07 10.32 -26.58
C ARG A 51 6.63 9.93 -25.16
N ARG A 52 5.32 9.74 -24.93
CA ARG A 52 4.80 9.23 -23.65
C ARG A 52 5.23 7.78 -23.39
N LEU A 53 5.17 6.93 -24.42
CA LEU A 53 5.65 5.55 -24.33
C LEU A 53 7.15 5.51 -24.07
N MET A 54 7.95 6.31 -24.76
CA MET A 54 9.39 6.41 -24.53
C MET A 54 9.71 6.99 -23.16
N ALA A 55 8.99 8.01 -22.70
CA ALA A 55 9.15 8.54 -21.35
C ALA A 55 8.77 7.50 -20.28
N PHE A 56 7.72 6.72 -20.52
CA PHE A 56 7.33 5.59 -19.67
C PHE A 56 8.41 4.51 -19.67
N VAL A 57 8.88 4.06 -20.84
CA VAL A 57 9.96 3.06 -20.96
C VAL A 57 11.23 3.57 -20.31
N VAL A 58 11.62 4.82 -20.52
CA VAL A 58 12.78 5.45 -19.87
C VAL A 58 12.58 5.55 -18.37
N ALA A 59 11.40 5.92 -17.87
CA ALA A 59 11.11 5.96 -16.43
C ALA A 59 11.15 4.55 -15.82
N THR A 60 10.51 3.56 -16.44
CA THR A 60 10.50 2.16 -16.00
C THR A 60 11.89 1.53 -16.05
N THR A 61 12.68 1.84 -17.08
CA THR A 61 14.07 1.37 -17.17
C THR A 61 15.01 2.14 -16.25
N GLN A 62 14.79 3.43 -16.01
CA GLN A 62 15.50 4.19 -14.97
C GLN A 62 15.16 3.70 -13.56
N GLU A 63 13.92 3.26 -13.30
CA GLU A 63 13.56 2.57 -12.05
C GLU A 63 14.28 1.23 -11.93
N PHE A 64 14.38 0.46 -13.02
CA PHE A 64 15.08 -0.84 -13.03
C PHE A 64 16.61 -0.74 -12.96
N PHE A 65 17.20 0.32 -13.54
CA PHE A 65 18.65 0.50 -13.69
C PHE A 65 19.21 1.66 -12.86
N ARG A 66 18.41 2.34 -12.02
CA ARG A 66 18.95 3.21 -10.97
C ARG A 66 19.72 2.30 -10.02
N PRO A 67 21.06 2.44 -9.92
CA PRO A 67 21.78 1.88 -8.80
C PRO A 67 21.49 2.81 -7.62
N SER A 68 20.28 2.75 -7.07
CA SER A 68 20.12 3.03 -5.66
C SER A 68 21.00 1.97 -4.99
N ARG A 69 22.14 2.28 -4.37
CA ARG A 69 22.18 2.77 -2.99
C ARG A 69 20.94 2.38 -2.17
N TYR A 70 20.44 1.15 -2.34
CA TYR A 70 19.50 0.57 -1.39
C TYR A 70 20.28 0.45 -0.09
N ILE A 71 20.08 1.42 0.82
CA ILE A 71 20.50 1.26 2.20
C ILE A 71 19.61 0.13 2.71
N THR A 72 20.14 -1.09 2.64
CA THR A 72 19.48 -2.27 3.14
C THR A 72 19.88 -2.50 4.58
N TYR A 73 18.98 -3.07 5.37
CA TYR A 73 19.36 -3.64 6.65
C TYR A 73 20.07 -4.97 6.39
N LYS A 74 21.34 -5.07 6.79
CA LYS A 74 22.07 -6.34 6.71
C LYS A 74 21.66 -7.19 7.91
N GLU A 75 20.90 -8.25 7.68
CA GLU A 75 20.64 -9.24 8.72
C GLU A 75 21.96 -9.88 9.18
N VAL A 76 22.24 -9.76 10.47
CA VAL A 76 23.31 -10.50 11.13
C VAL A 76 22.64 -11.64 11.90
N PRO A 77 22.89 -12.91 11.53
CA PRO A 77 22.26 -14.02 12.25
C PRO A 77 22.70 -13.99 13.72
N PRO A 78 21.77 -14.25 14.67
CA PRO A 78 22.14 -14.38 16.06
C PRO A 78 23.10 -15.56 16.24
N SER A 79 23.98 -15.49 17.24
CA SER A 79 24.76 -16.66 17.66
C SER A 79 23.83 -17.80 18.07
N ASP A 80 24.30 -19.04 18.03
CA ASP A 80 23.50 -20.23 18.39
C ASP A 80 22.89 -20.10 19.79
N VAL A 81 23.64 -19.51 20.73
CA VAL A 81 23.18 -19.22 22.10
C VAL A 81 22.00 -18.25 22.09
N CYS A 82 22.12 -17.15 21.34
CA CYS A 82 21.06 -16.15 21.20
C CYS A 82 19.83 -16.71 20.47
N ALA A 83 20.03 -17.51 19.42
CA ALA A 83 18.97 -18.17 18.68
C ALA A 83 18.19 -19.14 19.57
N ALA A 84 18.89 -20.01 20.32
CA ALA A 84 18.29 -20.94 21.26
C ALA A 84 17.52 -20.19 22.38
N GLN A 85 18.04 -19.07 22.85
CA GLN A 85 17.35 -18.25 23.85
C GLN A 85 16.03 -17.66 23.31
N LEU A 86 16.02 -17.19 22.06
CA LEU A 86 14.81 -16.67 21.42
C LEU A 86 13.74 -17.74 21.21
N GLN A 87 14.12 -18.98 20.93
CA GLN A 87 13.17 -20.10 20.81
C GLN A 87 12.51 -20.47 22.14
N ARG A 88 13.15 -20.16 23.28
CA ARG A 88 12.63 -20.48 24.63
C ARG A 88 11.69 -19.42 25.20
N VAL A 89 11.61 -18.25 24.57
CA VAL A 89 10.75 -17.15 25.03
C VAL A 89 9.67 -16.85 24.01
N PRO A 90 8.43 -16.57 24.43
CA PRO A 90 7.40 -16.12 23.49
C PRO A 90 7.83 -14.87 22.71
N ARG A 91 7.44 -14.81 21.43
CA ARG A 91 7.64 -13.62 20.60
C ARG A 91 6.96 -12.40 21.25
N LYS A 92 7.53 -11.24 20.97
CA LYS A 92 7.00 -9.95 21.41
C LYS A 92 5.95 -9.47 20.42
N THR A 93 5.02 -8.65 20.87
CA THR A 93 3.99 -8.05 20.02
C THR A 93 4.40 -6.64 19.64
N LEU A 94 4.52 -6.39 18.34
CA LEU A 94 4.76 -5.08 17.76
C LEU A 94 3.46 -4.55 17.19
N VAL A 95 2.95 -3.49 17.80
CA VAL A 95 1.77 -2.76 17.33
C VAL A 95 2.24 -1.66 16.40
N LEU A 96 1.62 -1.55 15.23
CA LEU A 96 1.96 -0.57 14.20
C LEU A 96 0.76 0.32 13.94
N ASP A 97 0.96 1.64 14.02
CA ASP A 97 0.04 2.58 13.42
C ASP A 97 0.12 2.53 11.88
N LEU A 98 -0.86 3.11 11.19
CA LEU A 98 -0.97 3.06 9.73
C LEU A 98 -0.66 4.41 9.09
N ASP A 99 -1.59 5.35 9.17
CA ASP A 99 -1.50 6.68 8.55
C ASP A 99 -0.42 7.52 9.24
N GLU A 100 0.33 8.29 8.45
CA GLU A 100 1.56 9.02 8.81
C GLU A 100 2.67 8.19 9.49
N THR A 101 2.51 6.87 9.60
CA THR A 101 3.50 5.94 10.19
C THR A 101 4.08 4.99 9.15
N LEU A 102 3.26 4.15 8.51
CA LEU A 102 3.67 3.21 7.45
C LEU A 102 3.42 3.76 6.04
N LEU A 103 2.53 4.74 5.92
CA LEU A 103 2.11 5.35 4.67
C LEU A 103 1.46 6.70 4.93
N HIS A 104 1.16 7.40 3.85
CA HIS A 104 0.40 8.64 3.82
C HIS A 104 -0.77 8.48 2.86
N SER A 105 -1.92 9.08 3.17
CA SER A 105 -3.06 9.09 2.24
C SER A 105 -3.58 10.50 2.02
N SER A 106 -4.16 10.71 0.84
CA SER A 106 -4.85 11.95 0.50
C SER A 106 -6.14 11.65 -0.26
N TYR A 107 -7.16 12.47 -0.04
CA TYR A 107 -8.46 12.35 -0.69
C TYR A 107 -9.15 13.72 -0.72
N ILE A 108 -10.17 13.85 -1.55
CA ILE A 108 -11.05 15.01 -1.54
C ILE A 108 -12.26 14.65 -0.69
N ASP A 109 -12.51 15.42 0.36
CA ASP A 109 -13.67 15.23 1.22
C ASP A 109 -14.95 15.57 0.41
N PRO A 110 -15.92 14.65 0.29
CA PRO A 110 -17.10 14.87 -0.53
C PRO A 110 -18.07 15.92 0.06
N GLU A 111 -18.01 16.18 1.37
CA GLU A 111 -18.89 17.14 2.04
C GLU A 111 -18.31 18.55 2.01
N THR A 112 -17.01 18.69 2.28
CA THR A 112 -16.35 20.00 2.37
C THR A 112 -15.61 20.41 1.08
N ASN A 113 -15.39 19.47 0.16
CA ASN A 113 -14.57 19.63 -1.04
C ASN A 113 -13.12 20.04 -0.73
N GLU A 114 -12.65 19.77 0.49
CA GLU A 114 -11.27 20.05 0.92
C GLU A 114 -10.33 18.92 0.52
N TYR A 115 -9.09 19.26 0.15
CA TYR A 115 -8.06 18.27 -0.17
C TYR A 115 -7.33 17.84 1.11
N VAL A 116 -7.84 16.78 1.73
CA VAL A 116 -7.34 16.23 3.00
C VAL A 116 -6.04 15.45 2.78
N GLY A 117 -5.03 15.72 3.61
CA GLY A 117 -3.71 15.08 3.56
C GLY A 117 -2.86 15.47 2.33
N GLY A 118 -3.44 16.12 1.33
CA GLY A 118 -2.80 16.32 0.05
C GLY A 118 -2.00 17.62 -0.11
N SER A 119 -2.20 18.60 0.78
CA SER A 119 -1.61 19.95 0.63
C SER A 119 -0.07 19.97 0.58
N GLN A 120 0.58 18.98 1.19
CA GLN A 120 2.05 18.86 1.21
C GLN A 120 2.57 17.85 0.17
N VAL A 121 1.68 17.19 -0.57
CA VAL A 121 2.05 16.21 -1.59
C VAL A 121 2.28 16.94 -2.92
N PRO A 122 3.46 16.78 -3.56
CA PRO A 122 3.73 17.38 -4.86
C PRO A 122 2.74 16.93 -5.94
N ALA A 123 2.36 17.83 -6.85
CA ALA A 123 1.39 17.52 -7.92
C ALA A 123 1.85 16.40 -8.88
N ASN A 124 3.16 16.15 -8.97
CA ASN A 124 3.76 15.08 -9.76
C ASN A 124 4.01 13.79 -8.96
N ALA A 125 3.59 13.74 -7.69
CA ALA A 125 3.68 12.52 -6.89
C ALA A 125 2.79 11.44 -7.50
N VAL A 126 3.34 10.24 -7.63
CA VAL A 126 2.61 9.06 -8.10
C VAL A 126 2.21 8.24 -6.86
N PRO A 127 0.92 7.98 -6.64
CA PRO A 127 0.48 7.11 -5.57
C PRO A 127 0.89 5.66 -5.84
N ASP A 128 1.24 4.93 -4.79
CA ASP A 128 1.47 3.48 -4.86
C ASP A 128 0.15 2.73 -5.06
N TYR A 129 -0.93 3.22 -4.43
CA TYR A 129 -2.26 2.66 -4.57
C TYR A 129 -3.31 3.75 -4.77
N GLU A 130 -4.30 3.47 -5.62
CA GLU A 130 -5.52 4.25 -5.76
C GLU A 130 -6.70 3.37 -5.34
N LEU A 131 -7.45 3.83 -4.33
CA LEU A 131 -8.54 3.10 -3.72
C LEU A 131 -9.83 3.89 -3.84
N LEU A 132 -10.77 3.39 -4.65
CA LEU A 132 -12.12 3.93 -4.72
C LEU A 132 -13.01 3.21 -3.70
N LEU A 133 -13.44 3.91 -2.64
CA LEU A 133 -14.16 3.31 -1.52
C LEU A 133 -15.50 4.00 -1.30
N LEU A 134 -16.52 3.19 -1.04
CA LEU A 134 -17.82 3.64 -0.58
C LEU A 134 -17.82 3.63 0.95
N ILE A 135 -17.84 4.80 1.58
CA ILE A 135 -17.86 4.92 3.05
C ILE A 135 -19.22 5.49 3.45
N ASP A 136 -19.92 4.80 4.35
CA ASP A 136 -21.18 5.25 4.95
C ASP A 136 -22.30 5.63 3.97
N GLY A 137 -22.31 5.02 2.78
CA GLY A 137 -23.35 5.24 1.76
C GLY A 137 -23.27 6.60 1.05
N THR A 138 -22.15 7.30 1.20
CA THR A 138 -21.85 8.55 0.46
C THR A 138 -21.34 8.26 -0.96
N GLU A 139 -21.06 9.31 -1.73
CA GLU A 139 -20.39 9.16 -3.03
C GLU A 139 -19.02 8.48 -2.87
N PRO A 140 -18.59 7.65 -3.85
CA PRO A 140 -17.29 6.98 -3.79
C PRO A 140 -16.12 7.95 -3.63
N ILE A 141 -15.31 7.75 -2.59
CA ILE A 141 -14.12 8.56 -2.29
C ILE A 141 -12.88 7.89 -2.88
N LEU A 142 -12.12 8.65 -3.68
CA LEU A 142 -10.83 8.20 -4.21
C LEU A 142 -9.70 8.56 -3.25
N PHE A 143 -9.15 7.54 -2.59
CA PHE A 143 -7.93 7.67 -1.78
C PHE A 143 -6.70 7.42 -2.64
N ARG A 144 -5.75 8.36 -2.60
CA ARG A 144 -4.39 8.21 -3.12
C ARG A 144 -3.46 7.89 -1.96
N VAL A 145 -2.85 6.71 -1.99
CA VAL A 145 -2.01 6.18 -0.91
C VAL A 145 -0.55 6.13 -1.36
N TYR A 146 0.32 6.67 -0.53
CA TYR A 146 1.76 6.74 -0.73
C TYR A 146 2.44 5.95 0.36
N LYS A 147 3.17 4.89 -0.01
CA LYS A 147 3.91 4.06 0.93
C LYS A 147 5.07 4.87 1.49
N ARG A 148 5.31 4.72 2.81
CA ARG A 148 6.55 5.23 3.39
C ARG A 148 7.73 4.46 2.80
N PRO A 149 8.82 5.13 2.38
CA PRO A 149 9.99 4.43 1.90
C PRO A 149 10.44 3.34 2.88
N HIS A 150 10.89 2.22 2.31
CA HIS A 150 11.31 1.01 3.03
C HIS A 150 10.21 0.25 3.80
N VAL A 151 8.92 0.57 3.66
CA VAL A 151 7.85 -0.13 4.40
C VAL A 151 7.82 -1.65 4.13
N ASP A 152 8.02 -2.10 2.89
CA ASP A 152 7.99 -3.53 2.58
C ASP A 152 9.16 -4.28 3.22
N LEU A 153 10.37 -3.70 3.12
CA LEU A 153 11.58 -4.20 3.74
C LEU A 153 11.43 -4.24 5.27
N PHE A 154 10.90 -3.16 5.84
CA PHE A 154 10.62 -3.07 7.26
C PHE A 154 9.69 -4.20 7.70
N LEU A 155 8.54 -4.37 7.03
CA LEU A 155 7.55 -5.41 7.34
C LEU A 155 8.14 -6.82 7.15
N ASP A 156 8.97 -7.05 6.13
CA ASP A 156 9.66 -8.32 5.93
C ASP A 156 10.53 -8.70 7.13
N HIS A 157 11.35 -7.78 7.64
CA HIS A 157 12.19 -8.03 8.80
C HIS A 157 11.38 -8.17 10.10
N VAL A 158 10.52 -7.20 10.41
CA VAL A 158 9.84 -7.20 11.72
C VAL A 158 8.82 -8.33 11.86
N SER A 159 8.23 -8.80 10.75
CA SER A 159 7.33 -9.96 10.76
C SER A 159 8.03 -11.29 11.08
N LYS A 160 9.36 -11.38 10.91
CA LYS A 160 10.18 -12.52 11.38
C LYS A 160 10.52 -12.43 12.86
N TRP A 161 10.47 -11.22 13.44
CA TRP A 161 10.91 -10.96 14.81
C TRP A 161 9.74 -10.86 15.81
N TYR A 162 8.62 -10.28 15.39
CA TYR A 162 7.48 -9.94 16.23
C TYR A 162 6.16 -10.49 15.72
N ASP A 163 5.22 -10.73 16.63
CA ASP A 163 3.82 -10.88 16.25
C ASP A 163 3.27 -9.48 15.97
N LEU A 164 2.86 -9.23 14.73
CA LEU A 164 2.42 -7.90 14.31
C LEU A 164 0.93 -7.69 14.60
N ALA A 165 0.57 -6.46 14.93
CA ALA A 165 -0.80 -6.00 14.98
C ALA A 165 -0.91 -4.58 14.41
N ILE A 166 -1.86 -4.34 13.50
CA ILE A 166 -2.22 -2.99 13.08
C ILE A 166 -3.16 -2.40 14.13
N TYR A 167 -2.87 -1.19 14.60
CA TYR A 167 -3.78 -0.42 15.43
C TYR A 167 -3.83 1.02 14.91
N THR A 168 -4.87 1.34 14.15
CA THR A 168 -5.09 2.66 13.52
C THR A 168 -6.32 3.36 14.08
N ALA A 169 -6.28 4.69 14.05
CA ALA A 169 -7.41 5.54 14.37
C ALA A 169 -8.36 5.75 13.16
N SER A 170 -8.06 5.13 12.02
CA SER A 170 -8.84 5.19 10.78
C SER A 170 -10.02 4.23 10.78
N VAL A 171 -11.02 4.52 9.93
CA VAL A 171 -12.19 3.66 9.74
C VAL A 171 -11.80 2.34 9.08
N GLU A 172 -12.50 1.27 9.48
CA GLU A 172 -12.20 -0.10 9.05
C GLU A 172 -12.28 -0.30 7.53
N ALA A 173 -13.25 0.35 6.86
CA ALA A 173 -13.46 0.21 5.43
C ALA A 173 -12.22 0.61 4.61
N TYR A 174 -11.57 1.71 4.99
CA TYR A 174 -10.33 2.18 4.38
C TYR A 174 -9.13 1.34 4.82
N ALA A 175 -8.93 1.22 6.14
CA ALA A 175 -7.74 0.59 6.70
C ALA A 175 -7.60 -0.87 6.27
N THR A 176 -8.70 -1.62 6.18
CA THR A 176 -8.67 -3.02 5.73
C THR A 176 -8.09 -3.15 4.32
N ARG A 177 -8.54 -2.32 3.37
CA ARG A 177 -8.09 -2.37 1.98
C ARG A 177 -6.61 -2.03 1.85
N VAL A 178 -6.17 -1.03 2.59
CA VAL A 178 -4.76 -0.62 2.62
C VAL A 178 -3.89 -1.71 3.24
N VAL A 179 -4.31 -2.29 4.37
CA VAL A 179 -3.56 -3.34 5.06
C VAL A 179 -3.47 -4.60 4.21
N ASP A 180 -4.53 -4.97 3.46
CA ASP A 180 -4.48 -6.09 2.52
C ASP A 180 -3.42 -5.88 1.42
N LEU A 181 -3.33 -4.67 0.89
CA LEU A 181 -2.32 -4.31 -0.13
C LEU A 181 -0.89 -4.33 0.44
N LEU A 182 -0.69 -3.86 1.67
CA LEU A 182 0.62 -3.96 2.35
C LEU A 182 1.00 -5.40 2.72
N ASP A 183 0.03 -6.21 3.13
CA ASP A 183 0.25 -7.60 3.49
C ASP A 183 0.61 -8.46 2.26
N ALA A 184 -0.02 -8.17 1.12
CA ALA A 184 0.18 -8.85 -0.16
C ALA A 184 -0.01 -10.39 -0.05
N GLY A 185 -0.93 -10.84 0.80
CA GLY A 185 -1.26 -12.25 0.99
C GLY A 185 -0.26 -13.03 1.85
N ARG A 186 0.72 -12.36 2.48
CA ARG A 186 1.70 -12.99 3.38
C ARG A 186 1.08 -13.45 4.70
N GLY A 187 -0.06 -12.89 5.10
CA GLY A 187 -0.73 -13.21 6.35
C GLY A 187 0.00 -12.70 7.60
N ILE A 188 0.84 -11.68 7.47
CA ILE A 188 1.62 -11.11 8.57
C ILE A 188 0.85 -10.01 9.33
N LEU A 189 -0.19 -9.43 8.73
CA LEU A 189 -1.01 -8.34 9.29
C LEU A 189 -2.46 -8.74 9.57
N GLN A 190 -2.68 -9.94 10.13
CA GLN A 190 -4.03 -10.48 10.40
C GLN A 190 -4.73 -9.83 11.60
N ARG A 191 -3.97 -9.37 12.59
CA ARG A 191 -4.52 -8.73 13.80
C ARG A 191 -4.70 -7.25 13.55
N ARG A 192 -5.94 -6.77 13.50
CA ARG A 192 -6.27 -5.39 13.10
C ARG A 192 -7.23 -4.76 14.09
N PHE A 193 -6.89 -3.56 14.54
CA PHE A 193 -7.67 -2.75 15.46
C PHE A 193 -7.87 -1.37 14.82
N PHE A 194 -9.13 -1.01 14.58
CA PHE A 194 -9.52 0.23 13.91
C PHE A 194 -10.12 1.26 14.88
N ARG A 195 -10.65 2.36 14.34
CA ARG A 195 -11.27 3.47 15.10
C ARG A 195 -12.23 3.03 16.20
N GLN A 196 -13.10 2.06 15.96
CA GLN A 196 -14.08 1.58 16.95
C GLN A 196 -13.44 0.91 18.18
N HIS A 197 -12.18 0.48 18.09
CA HIS A 197 -11.44 -0.11 19.21
C HIS A 197 -10.69 0.95 20.03
N CYS A 198 -10.52 2.17 19.51
CA CYS A 198 -9.85 3.25 20.21
C CYS A 198 -10.71 3.76 21.37
N ARG A 199 -10.04 4.19 22.46
CA ARG A 199 -10.69 4.93 23.54
C ARG A 199 -10.86 6.39 23.11
N SER A 200 -12.11 6.85 23.10
CA SER A 200 -12.48 8.21 22.67
C SER A 200 -13.42 8.87 23.69
N HIS A 201 -13.15 8.69 24.99
CA HIS A 201 -13.95 9.33 26.05
C HIS A 201 -13.88 10.88 26.04
N THR A 202 -13.00 11.45 25.21
CA THR A 202 -12.78 12.90 25.00
C THR A 202 -12.47 13.16 23.53
N SER A 203 -12.15 14.40 23.14
CA SER A 203 -11.59 14.72 21.81
C SER A 203 -10.25 14.04 21.53
N ILE A 204 -9.60 13.48 22.55
CA ILE A 204 -8.32 12.78 22.45
C ILE A 204 -8.57 11.29 22.27
N VAL A 205 -8.14 10.78 21.13
CA VAL A 205 -8.14 9.35 20.79
C VAL A 205 -6.90 8.68 21.38
N SER A 206 -7.08 7.58 22.12
CA SER A 206 -5.98 6.73 22.59
C SER A 206 -6.21 5.26 22.26
N LYS A 207 -5.10 4.53 22.10
CA LYS A 207 -5.02 3.13 21.72
C LYS A 207 -4.71 2.29 22.96
N ASP A 208 -5.65 1.45 23.34
CA ASP A 208 -5.47 0.55 24.48
C ASP A 208 -4.66 -0.70 24.10
N LEU A 209 -3.36 -0.71 24.40
CA LEU A 209 -2.49 -1.83 24.07
C LEU A 209 -2.85 -3.12 24.83
N ALA A 210 -3.58 -3.03 25.95
CA ALA A 210 -4.03 -4.20 26.69
C ALA A 210 -5.10 -5.00 25.93
N LEU A 211 -5.84 -4.37 25.01
CA LEU A 211 -6.75 -5.07 24.07
C LEU A 211 -5.97 -5.94 23.09
N VAL A 212 -4.75 -5.53 22.74
CA VAL A 212 -3.91 -6.21 21.78
C VAL A 212 -3.16 -7.37 22.44
N ASN A 213 -2.51 -7.14 23.58
CA ASN A 213 -1.85 -8.18 24.36
C ASN A 213 -1.68 -7.70 25.81
N ARG A 214 -2.11 -8.50 26.80
CA ARG A 214 -2.08 -8.13 28.23
C ARG A 214 -0.66 -8.01 28.81
N ASP A 215 0.36 -8.67 28.23
CA ASP A 215 1.73 -8.63 28.75
C ASP A 215 2.52 -7.42 28.25
N MET A 216 2.41 -6.30 28.97
CA MET A 216 3.13 -5.05 28.65
C MET A 216 4.65 -5.15 28.72
N ARG A 217 5.24 -6.25 29.19
CA ARG A 217 6.70 -6.46 29.08
C ARG A 217 7.12 -6.82 27.67
N ARG A 218 6.16 -7.25 26.83
CA ARG A 218 6.38 -7.78 25.48
C ARG A 218 5.61 -7.04 24.40
N THR A 219 4.72 -6.13 24.76
CA THR A 219 3.91 -5.33 23.82
C THR A 219 4.46 -3.93 23.71
N PHE A 220 4.61 -3.41 22.51
CA PHE A 220 4.98 -2.01 22.28
C PHE A 220 4.44 -1.52 20.93
N ILE A 221 4.28 -0.22 20.79
CA ILE A 221 3.68 0.44 19.62
C ILE A 221 4.67 1.37 18.93
N ILE A 222 4.65 1.43 17.60
CA ILE A 222 5.24 2.51 16.79
C ILE A 222 4.10 3.37 16.27
N ASP A 223 4.15 4.67 16.57
CA ASP A 223 3.07 5.61 16.28
C ASP A 223 3.62 7.04 16.26
N ASN A 224 3.15 7.87 15.34
CA ASN A 224 3.59 9.25 15.21
C ASN A 224 2.83 10.25 16.09
N THR A 225 1.75 9.82 16.75
CA THR A 225 0.84 10.67 17.52
C THR A 225 1.00 10.39 19.03
N PRO A 226 1.62 11.28 19.83
CA PRO A 226 1.80 11.08 21.27
C PRO A 226 0.54 10.76 22.05
N ASN A 227 -0.58 11.36 21.66
CA ASN A 227 -1.87 11.13 22.28
C ASN A 227 -2.39 9.70 22.08
N ALA A 228 -2.03 9.04 20.97
CA ALA A 228 -2.48 7.69 20.65
C ALA A 228 -1.95 6.67 21.68
N TYR A 229 -0.75 6.88 22.23
CA TYR A 229 -0.16 5.99 23.25
C TYR A 229 -0.03 6.65 24.62
N LYS A 230 -0.82 7.70 24.91
CA LYS A 230 -0.75 8.46 26.17
C LYS A 230 -0.91 7.58 27.42
N ASP A 231 -1.68 6.49 27.32
CA ASP A 231 -1.94 5.55 28.41
C ASP A 231 -0.79 4.52 28.57
N PHE A 232 0.09 4.42 27.57
CA PHE A 232 1.20 3.46 27.48
C PHE A 232 2.53 4.12 27.03
N PRO A 233 2.95 5.25 27.63
CA PRO A 233 4.08 6.05 27.13
C PRO A 233 5.41 5.29 27.17
N HIS A 234 5.54 4.34 28.11
CA HIS A 234 6.73 3.51 28.28
C HIS A 234 6.79 2.30 27.34
N ASN A 235 5.74 2.09 26.57
CA ASN A 235 5.61 1.02 25.57
C ASN A 235 5.55 1.59 24.16
N ALA A 236 5.85 2.87 23.97
CA ALA A 236 5.78 3.53 22.67
C ALA A 236 7.17 3.74 22.06
N ILE A 237 7.21 3.77 20.74
CA ILE A 237 8.29 4.28 19.92
C ILE A 237 7.70 5.41 19.06
N PRO A 238 7.89 6.68 19.47
CA PRO A 238 7.56 7.82 18.64
C PRO A 238 8.34 7.70 17.33
N ILE A 239 7.64 7.96 16.23
CA ILE A 239 8.23 8.05 14.91
C ILE A 239 7.82 9.39 14.29
N LYS A 240 8.68 9.96 13.44
CA LYS A 240 8.32 11.17 12.70
C LYS A 240 7.13 10.87 11.78
N SER A 241 6.14 11.76 11.75
CA SER A 241 5.06 11.72 10.77
C SER A 241 5.61 11.71 9.35
N PHE A 242 5.06 10.83 8.52
CA PHE A 242 5.39 10.73 7.11
C PHE A 242 4.30 11.42 6.28
N ILE A 243 4.69 12.47 5.56
CA ILE A 243 3.85 13.20 4.60
C ILE A 243 4.66 13.31 3.31
N TYR A 244 4.54 12.29 2.45
CA TYR A 244 5.26 12.15 1.17
C TYR A 244 6.69 12.72 1.14
N ASP A 245 7.66 11.92 1.56
CA ASP A 245 9.09 12.21 1.42
C ASP A 245 9.82 10.98 0.87
N PRO A 246 10.19 10.96 -0.43
CA PRO A 246 10.91 9.84 -1.03
C PRO A 246 12.28 9.55 -0.41
N SER A 247 12.83 10.48 0.38
CA SER A 247 14.11 10.35 1.08
C SER A 247 13.98 9.93 2.55
N ASP A 248 12.75 9.73 3.05
CA ASP A 248 12.51 9.26 4.42
C ASP A 248 13.21 7.91 4.65
N THR A 249 13.85 7.78 5.81
CA THR A 249 14.60 6.57 6.21
C THR A 249 14.23 6.13 7.63
N GLU A 250 13.14 6.63 8.20
CA GLU A 250 12.82 6.43 9.62
C GLU A 250 12.50 4.97 9.94
N LEU A 251 11.73 4.28 9.09
CA LEU A 251 11.47 2.85 9.26
C LEU A 251 12.76 2.02 9.22
N LEU A 252 13.67 2.38 8.30
CA LEU A 252 14.96 1.71 8.15
C LEU A 252 15.86 1.92 9.40
N LYS A 253 15.89 3.15 9.93
CA LYS A 253 16.65 3.49 11.15
C LYS A 253 16.16 2.74 12.39
N LEU A 254 14.90 2.31 12.43
CA LEU A 254 14.35 1.55 13.55
C LEU A 254 14.82 0.09 13.57
N LEU A 255 15.18 -0.51 12.44
CA LEU A 255 15.49 -1.95 12.35
C LEU A 255 16.59 -2.42 13.31
N PRO A 256 17.77 -1.78 13.43
CA PRO A 256 18.78 -2.20 14.40
C PRO A 256 18.28 -2.18 15.85
N PHE A 257 17.51 -1.15 16.19
CA PHE A 257 16.97 -0.98 17.54
C PHE A 257 15.91 -2.05 17.85
N LEU A 258 15.03 -2.32 16.89
CA LEU A 258 14.03 -3.39 17.00
C LEU A 258 14.71 -4.76 17.11
N ASP A 259 15.69 -5.04 16.26
CA ASP A 259 16.43 -6.31 16.34
C ASP A 259 17.05 -6.54 17.75
N ALA A 260 17.68 -5.52 18.33
CA ALA A 260 18.19 -5.59 19.70
C ALA A 260 17.08 -5.79 20.75
N LEU A 261 15.92 -5.16 20.57
CA LEU A 261 14.80 -5.20 21.52
C LEU A 261 14.22 -6.63 21.68
N ARG A 262 14.42 -7.52 20.69
CA ARG A 262 14.04 -8.95 20.73
C ARG A 262 14.60 -9.66 21.96
N PHE A 263 15.80 -9.29 22.41
CA PHE A 263 16.52 -9.98 23.48
C PHE A 263 16.18 -9.48 24.89
N THR A 264 15.39 -8.41 25.01
CA THR A 264 15.00 -7.87 26.31
C THR A 264 14.00 -8.77 27.04
N LYS A 265 14.09 -8.84 28.37
CA LYS A 265 13.05 -9.49 29.20
C LYS A 265 11.79 -8.63 29.32
N ASP A 266 11.98 -7.31 29.38
CA ASP A 266 10.93 -6.30 29.41
C ASP A 266 11.33 -5.15 28.49
N VAL A 267 10.55 -4.90 27.43
CA VAL A 267 10.84 -3.83 26.45
C VAL A 267 10.91 -2.45 27.12
N ARG A 268 10.14 -2.23 28.17
CA ARG A 268 10.07 -0.96 28.90
C ARG A 268 11.37 -0.63 29.60
N SER A 269 12.18 -1.65 29.94
CA SER A 269 13.52 -1.44 30.52
C SER A 269 14.45 -0.65 29.58
N VAL A 270 14.22 -0.75 28.27
CA VAL A 270 14.95 0.01 27.25
C VAL A 270 14.16 1.24 26.84
N LEU A 271 12.86 1.11 26.52
CA LEU A 271 12.03 2.20 26.00
C LEU A 271 11.87 3.38 26.98
N ARG A 272 11.96 3.14 28.30
CA ARG A 272 11.91 4.20 29.32
C ARG A 272 13.16 5.08 29.37
N ARG A 273 14.27 4.68 28.73
CA ARG A 273 15.55 5.39 28.81
C ARG A 273 15.66 6.54 27.80
N ARG A 274 14.56 6.96 27.17
CA ARG A 274 14.60 8.13 26.29
C ARG A 274 14.90 9.37 27.12
N VAL A 275 15.90 10.11 26.67
CA VAL A 275 16.20 11.46 27.16
C VAL A 275 15.19 12.38 26.49
N ASN A 276 14.47 13.16 27.31
CA ASN A 276 13.58 14.22 26.83
C ASN A 276 14.41 15.38 26.28
#